data_AF-A0A1Y3AWE6-F1
#
_entry.id   AF-A0A1Y3AWE6-F1
#
_cell.length_a   1.000
_cell.length_b   1.000
_cell.length_c   1.000
_cell.angle_alpha   90.00
_cell.angle_beta   90.00
_cell.angle_gamma   90.00
#
_symmetry.space_group_name_H-M   'P 1'
#
loop_
_entity.id
_entity.type
_entity.pdbx_description
1 polymer ?
#
loop_
_entity_poly.entity_id
_entity_poly.type
_entity_poly.pdbx_seq_one_letter_code
_entity_poly.pdbx_strand_id
1 'polypeptide(L)'
;MNVYMYAPKDDLKHRSLWRELYTVEESEQLSVLISNSKSNDVLFVYAISPGLDIGYSNPKDVQALKRKLDQVKQLGCESFALLFDDIEPELSENDREAFKSFASAQVSVTNEVYQHLDQPIFLFCPTEYCSSRAVPNVQHSDYLSTIGAKLNTNIGIMWTGNRVISQSIGLSQIQELTEVLRRKPVIWDNLHANDYDQKRLFLGPYSDRSTQLIPHLAGVFTNPNCEYEANFIPIHTLGQWSKCTKDANCEIQANSDIKLESESENGSFEDVPVEMDRCVYHHRNALRIAIQEWIAEFYMIKNPQIKPNLVLGTSTAGNPPPNITINYDSLITTTAKTTTSPCKNEPLTENGLMLDSNISN
;
A
#
# COMPACT_ATOMS: atom_id res chain seq x y z
N MET A 1 6.79 -3.10 -16.49
CA MET A 1 5.55 -2.62 -15.86
C MET A 1 5.11 -1.38 -16.60
N ASN A 2 3.84 -0.98 -16.50
CA ASN A 2 3.21 -0.06 -17.45
C ASN A 2 2.21 0.91 -16.82
N VAL A 3 2.07 0.95 -15.49
CA VAL A 3 1.06 1.78 -14.83
C VAL A 3 1.54 2.30 -13.48
N TYR A 4 1.13 3.53 -13.14
CA TYR A 4 1.33 4.18 -11.86
C TYR A 4 0.02 4.81 -11.39
N MET A 5 -0.39 4.52 -10.14
CA MET A 5 -1.54 5.15 -9.51
C MET A 5 -1.06 6.27 -8.57
N TYR A 6 -1.52 7.49 -8.81
CA TYR A 6 -1.37 8.60 -7.88
C TYR A 6 -2.50 8.55 -6.85
N ALA A 7 -2.23 8.00 -5.67
CA ALA A 7 -3.16 7.95 -4.54
C ALA A 7 -2.50 8.22 -3.16
N PRO A 8 -1.60 9.22 -3.01
CA PRO A 8 -0.94 9.47 -1.73
C PRO A 8 -1.95 9.96 -0.68
N LYS A 9 -1.98 9.31 0.49
CA LYS A 9 -2.86 9.73 1.60
C LYS A 9 -2.40 11.07 2.22
N ASP A 10 -1.15 11.46 2.05
CA ASP A 10 -0.58 12.73 2.54
C ASP A 10 -0.89 13.94 1.64
N ASP A 11 -1.33 13.74 0.39
CA ASP A 11 -1.89 14.85 -0.40
C ASP A 11 -3.29 15.17 0.14
N LEU A 12 -3.39 16.28 0.88
CA LEU A 12 -4.67 16.74 1.41
C LEU A 12 -5.72 16.90 0.30
N LYS A 13 -5.35 17.39 -0.89
CA LYS A 13 -6.27 17.64 -2.00
C LYS A 13 -6.66 16.37 -2.76
N HIS A 14 -6.06 15.24 -2.45
CA HIS A 14 -6.48 13.92 -2.90
C HIS A 14 -7.61 13.34 -2.03
N ARG A 15 -7.62 13.62 -0.71
CA ARG A 15 -8.55 13.00 0.25
C ARG A 15 -9.32 14.02 1.11
N SER A 16 -8.68 14.67 2.08
CA SER A 16 -9.36 15.50 3.08
C SER A 16 -9.93 16.82 2.52
N LEU A 17 -9.25 17.40 1.54
CA LEU A 17 -9.59 18.66 0.86
C LEU A 17 -9.90 18.41 -0.62
N TRP A 18 -10.53 17.28 -0.94
CA TRP A 18 -10.77 16.84 -2.33
C TRP A 18 -11.57 17.84 -3.19
N ARG A 19 -12.35 18.73 -2.56
CA ARG A 19 -13.08 19.81 -3.25
C ARG A 19 -12.17 20.96 -3.70
N GLU A 20 -10.99 21.10 -3.11
CA GLU A 20 -10.05 22.16 -3.43
C GLU A 20 -9.28 21.85 -4.71
N LEU A 21 -9.24 22.82 -5.63
CA LEU A 21 -8.44 22.74 -6.83
C LEU A 21 -6.94 22.86 -6.51
N TYR A 22 -6.11 22.25 -7.34
CA TYR A 22 -4.67 22.44 -7.26
C TYR A 22 -4.31 23.90 -7.57
N THR A 23 -3.32 24.46 -6.87
CA THR A 23 -2.76 25.79 -7.19
C THR A 23 -2.00 25.74 -8.52
N VAL A 24 -1.51 26.89 -8.98
CA VAL A 24 -0.71 26.95 -10.21
C VAL A 24 0.57 26.12 -10.05
N GLU A 25 1.24 26.25 -8.90
CA GLU A 25 2.48 25.55 -8.58
C GLU A 25 2.28 24.04 -8.48
N GLU A 26 1.23 23.60 -7.77
CA GLU A 26 0.87 22.18 -7.66
C GLU A 26 0.48 21.60 -9.03
N SER A 27 -0.24 22.38 -9.85
CA SER A 27 -0.65 21.97 -11.20
C SER A 27 0.56 21.81 -12.12
N GLU A 28 1.56 22.68 -12.01
CA GLU A 28 2.82 22.58 -12.77
C GLU A 28 3.58 21.30 -12.39
N GLN A 29 3.71 21.01 -11.09
CA GLN A 29 4.35 19.80 -10.60
C GLN A 29 3.63 18.53 -11.08
N LEU A 30 2.31 18.51 -10.98
CA LEU A 30 1.50 17.37 -11.42
C LEU A 30 1.57 17.19 -12.94
N SER A 31 1.59 18.28 -13.72
CA SER A 31 1.77 18.23 -15.18
C SER A 31 3.13 17.67 -15.58
N VAL A 32 4.20 18.03 -14.87
CA VAL A 32 5.54 17.44 -15.07
C VAL A 32 5.52 15.94 -14.77
N LEU A 33 4.87 15.51 -13.69
CA LEU A 33 4.75 14.10 -13.33
C LEU A 33 3.98 13.31 -14.41
N ILE A 34 2.82 13.81 -14.84
CA ILE A 34 2.01 13.20 -15.91
C ILE A 34 2.81 13.08 -17.20
N SER A 35 3.51 14.16 -17.58
CA SER A 35 4.34 14.20 -18.80
C SER A 35 5.49 13.19 -18.73
N ASN A 36 6.16 13.08 -17.58
CA ASN A 36 7.23 12.11 -17.36
C ASN A 36 6.71 10.67 -17.37
N SER A 37 5.51 10.39 -16.84
CA SER A 37 4.91 9.06 -16.95
C SER A 37 4.66 8.71 -18.41
N LYS A 38 4.09 9.64 -19.19
CA LYS A 38 3.83 9.47 -20.63
C LYS A 38 5.12 9.24 -21.43
N SER A 39 6.20 9.97 -21.14
CA SER A 39 7.49 9.80 -21.83
C SER A 39 8.21 8.49 -21.52
N ASN A 40 7.80 7.79 -20.44
CA ASN A 40 8.35 6.50 -20.04
C ASN A 40 7.38 5.34 -20.31
N ASP A 41 6.36 5.54 -21.15
CA ASP A 41 5.32 4.54 -21.47
C ASP A 41 4.62 3.97 -20.22
N VAL A 42 4.47 4.79 -19.18
CA VAL A 42 3.74 4.46 -17.95
C VAL A 42 2.40 5.18 -17.96
N LEU A 43 1.31 4.41 -17.91
CA LEU A 43 -0.03 4.94 -17.74
C LEU A 43 -0.17 5.59 -16.36
N PHE A 44 -0.43 6.89 -16.33
CA PHE A 44 -0.69 7.63 -15.10
C PHE A 44 -2.18 7.62 -14.78
N VAL A 45 -2.55 7.09 -13.62
CA VAL A 45 -3.93 7.08 -13.11
C VAL A 45 -4.04 8.04 -11.93
N TYR A 46 -4.89 9.06 -12.05
CA TYR A 46 -5.18 9.98 -10.94
C TYR A 46 -6.33 9.43 -10.08
N ALA A 47 -6.05 9.09 -8.83
CA ALA A 47 -7.10 8.75 -7.88
C ALA A 47 -7.62 9.99 -7.13
N ILE A 48 -8.82 9.87 -6.58
CA ILE A 48 -9.36 10.82 -5.59
C ILE A 48 -10.27 10.08 -4.61
N SER A 49 -10.20 10.46 -3.33
CA SER A 49 -10.91 9.82 -2.21
C SER A 49 -11.95 10.76 -1.57
N PRO A 50 -13.12 10.99 -2.21
CA PRO A 50 -14.12 11.93 -1.68
C PRO A 50 -14.95 11.36 -0.52
N GLY A 51 -14.81 10.07 -0.20
CA GLY A 51 -15.74 9.34 0.65
C GLY A 51 -15.84 9.78 2.11
N LEU A 52 -14.92 10.61 2.62
CA LEU A 52 -14.95 11.05 4.02
C LEU A 52 -16.12 11.98 4.34
N ASP A 53 -16.50 12.85 3.40
CA ASP A 53 -17.47 13.92 3.66
C ASP A 53 -18.30 14.31 2.42
N ILE A 54 -18.32 13.49 1.37
CA ILE A 54 -19.16 13.71 0.19
C ILE A 54 -20.64 13.55 0.54
N GLY A 55 -21.46 14.54 0.19
CA GLY A 55 -22.90 14.35 0.06
C GLY A 55 -23.21 13.79 -1.32
N TYR A 56 -23.52 12.50 -1.42
CA TYR A 56 -23.73 11.82 -2.71
C TYR A 56 -24.91 12.41 -3.50
N SER A 57 -25.93 12.89 -2.80
CA SER A 57 -27.14 13.54 -3.35
C SER A 57 -26.98 15.05 -3.51
N ASN A 58 -25.89 15.64 -3.00
CA ASN A 58 -25.64 17.07 -3.06
C ASN A 58 -25.02 17.44 -4.42
N PRO A 59 -25.75 18.15 -5.30
CA PRO A 59 -25.23 18.48 -6.63
C PRO A 59 -23.99 19.38 -6.59
N LYS A 60 -23.78 20.15 -5.50
CA LYS A 60 -22.58 20.97 -5.36
C LYS A 60 -21.32 20.13 -5.20
N ASP A 61 -21.43 19.01 -4.48
CA ASP A 61 -20.31 18.10 -4.23
C ASP A 61 -19.96 17.32 -5.49
N VAL A 62 -20.97 16.77 -6.18
CA VAL A 62 -20.76 16.10 -7.48
C VAL A 62 -20.15 17.07 -8.51
N GLN A 63 -20.59 18.33 -8.52
CA GLN A 63 -20.01 19.36 -9.40
C GLN A 63 -18.59 19.79 -8.99
N ALA A 64 -18.25 19.75 -7.70
CA ALA A 64 -16.88 19.99 -7.23
C ALA A 64 -15.95 18.85 -7.67
N LEU A 65 -16.41 17.60 -7.56
CA LEU A 65 -15.67 16.41 -7.99
C LEU A 65 -15.36 16.46 -9.49
N LYS A 66 -16.38 16.76 -10.31
CA LYS A 66 -16.22 16.95 -11.75
C LYS A 66 -15.21 18.05 -12.08
N ARG A 67 -15.31 19.22 -11.44
CA ARG A 67 -14.37 20.34 -11.65
C ARG A 67 -12.92 19.99 -11.30
N LYS A 68 -12.71 19.26 -10.20
CA LYS A 68 -11.39 18.77 -9.79
C LYS A 68 -10.80 17.80 -10.81
N LEU A 69 -11.59 16.84 -11.27
CA LEU A 69 -11.15 15.87 -12.28
C LEU A 69 -10.93 16.52 -13.65
N ASP A 70 -11.74 17.50 -14.04
CA ASP A 70 -11.54 18.30 -15.25
C ASP A 70 -10.23 19.09 -15.19
N GLN A 71 -9.88 19.66 -14.03
CA GLN A 71 -8.58 20.32 -13.85
C GLN A 71 -7.44 19.34 -14.14
N VAL A 72 -7.48 18.13 -13.55
CA VAL A 72 -6.42 17.13 -13.75
C VAL A 72 -6.41 16.59 -15.19
N LYS A 73 -7.57 16.44 -15.83
CA LYS A 73 -7.70 16.12 -17.26
C LYS A 73 -7.01 17.16 -18.14
N GLN A 74 -7.16 18.45 -17.82
CA GLN A 74 -6.48 19.54 -18.54
C GLN A 74 -4.96 19.53 -18.38
N LEU A 75 -4.43 18.93 -17.31
CA LEU A 75 -2.98 18.73 -17.13
C LEU A 75 -2.42 17.57 -17.96
N GLY A 76 -3.28 16.85 -18.70
CA GLY A 76 -2.90 15.75 -19.60
C GLY A 76 -3.19 14.36 -19.05
N CYS A 77 -3.91 14.24 -17.92
CA CYS A 77 -4.29 12.94 -17.37
C CYS A 77 -5.47 12.33 -18.16
N GLU A 78 -5.33 11.06 -18.52
CA GLU A 78 -6.30 10.33 -19.35
C GLU A 78 -6.93 9.12 -18.61
N SER A 79 -6.60 8.92 -17.32
CA SER A 79 -7.05 7.75 -16.54
C SER A 79 -7.29 8.13 -15.09
N PHE A 80 -8.38 7.63 -14.51
CA PHE A 80 -8.86 8.11 -13.20
C PHE A 80 -9.27 6.97 -12.28
N ALA A 81 -9.36 7.26 -10.98
CA ALA A 81 -9.93 6.35 -10.00
C ALA A 81 -10.74 7.09 -8.93
N LEU A 82 -11.86 6.50 -8.49
CA LEU A 82 -12.56 6.92 -7.28
C LEU A 82 -12.35 5.89 -6.18
N LEU A 83 -11.89 6.35 -5.02
CA LEU A 83 -11.59 5.47 -3.90
C LEU A 83 -12.54 5.73 -2.73
N PHE A 84 -13.25 4.68 -2.32
CA PHE A 84 -14.15 4.69 -1.18
C PHE A 84 -13.67 3.75 -0.06
N ASP A 85 -12.34 3.59 0.07
CA ASP A 85 -11.67 2.80 1.11
C ASP A 85 -11.59 3.57 2.44
N ASP A 86 -11.63 2.82 3.55
CA ASP A 86 -11.42 3.34 4.90
C ASP A 86 -12.35 4.53 5.26
N ILE A 87 -13.64 4.36 4.97
CA ILE A 87 -14.72 5.27 5.32
C ILE A 87 -15.82 4.54 6.08
N GLU A 88 -16.64 5.28 6.83
CA GLU A 88 -17.80 4.71 7.51
C GLU A 88 -18.89 4.34 6.48
N PRO A 89 -19.44 3.11 6.53
CA PRO A 89 -20.42 2.63 5.56
C PRO A 89 -21.85 3.15 5.84
N GLU A 90 -21.98 4.44 6.16
CA GLU A 90 -23.24 5.07 6.51
C GLU A 90 -23.57 6.24 5.58
N LEU A 91 -24.84 6.30 5.17
CA LEU A 91 -25.37 7.44 4.42
C LEU A 91 -25.77 8.56 5.39
N SER A 92 -25.53 9.80 4.97
CA SER A 92 -26.13 10.98 5.60
C SER A 92 -27.66 10.92 5.51
N GLU A 93 -28.36 11.67 6.37
CA GLU A 93 -29.83 11.71 6.36
C GLU A 93 -30.38 12.10 4.98
N ASN A 94 -29.80 13.14 4.36
CA ASN A 94 -30.17 13.59 3.01
C ASN A 94 -29.93 12.50 1.95
N ASP A 95 -28.82 11.76 2.03
CA ASP A 95 -28.53 10.71 1.06
C ASP A 95 -29.45 9.49 1.21
N ARG A 96 -29.98 9.22 2.41
CA ARG A 96 -30.95 8.14 2.64
C ARG A 96 -32.30 8.40 1.96
N GLU A 97 -32.66 9.66 1.75
CA GLU A 97 -33.86 10.02 0.98
C GLU A 97 -33.67 9.77 -0.53
N ALA A 98 -32.45 9.96 -1.03
CA ALA A 98 -32.13 9.83 -2.45
C ALA A 98 -31.72 8.41 -2.88
N PHE A 99 -31.05 7.66 -1.99
CA PHE A 99 -30.42 6.38 -2.33
C PHE A 99 -30.91 5.24 -1.44
N LYS A 100 -31.15 4.09 -2.08
CA LYS A 100 -31.62 2.87 -1.39
C LYS A 100 -30.53 2.19 -0.54
N SER A 101 -29.26 2.40 -0.89
CA SER A 101 -28.12 1.80 -0.20
C SER A 101 -26.84 2.60 -0.42
N PHE A 102 -25.85 2.40 0.45
CA PHE A 102 -24.53 3.02 0.34
C PHE A 102 -23.84 2.70 -0.99
N ALA A 103 -23.89 1.43 -1.42
CA ALA A 103 -23.40 1.00 -2.74
C ALA A 103 -24.09 1.76 -3.88
N SER A 104 -25.40 1.97 -3.81
CA SER A 104 -26.13 2.67 -4.88
C SER A 104 -25.74 4.14 -5.01
N ALA A 105 -25.41 4.80 -3.89
CA ALA A 105 -24.93 6.18 -3.88
C ALA A 105 -23.55 6.28 -4.55
N GLN A 106 -22.60 5.43 -4.15
CA GLN A 106 -21.27 5.37 -4.73
C GLN A 106 -21.30 5.03 -6.23
N VAL A 107 -22.10 4.04 -6.63
CA VAL A 107 -22.27 3.67 -8.04
C VAL A 107 -22.86 4.82 -8.86
N SER A 108 -23.84 5.54 -8.32
CA SER A 108 -24.46 6.68 -9.01
C SER A 108 -23.44 7.76 -9.31
N VAL A 109 -22.72 8.24 -8.30
CA VAL A 109 -21.70 9.28 -8.46
C VAL A 109 -20.58 8.79 -9.37
N THR A 110 -20.13 7.55 -9.21
CA THR A 110 -19.05 6.98 -10.03
C THR A 110 -19.42 6.89 -11.50
N ASN A 111 -20.60 6.37 -11.83
CA ASN A 111 -21.08 6.30 -13.21
C ASN A 111 -21.27 7.69 -13.82
N GLU A 112 -21.79 8.65 -13.05
CA GLU A 112 -21.99 10.02 -13.51
C GLU A 112 -20.65 10.72 -13.83
N VAL A 113 -19.66 10.57 -12.95
CA VAL A 113 -18.30 11.11 -13.16
C VAL A 113 -17.61 10.42 -14.33
N TYR A 114 -17.72 9.10 -14.43
CA TYR A 114 -17.17 8.34 -15.54
C TYR A 114 -17.74 8.80 -16.89
N GLN A 115 -19.04 9.04 -16.98
CA GLN A 115 -19.69 9.59 -18.17
C GLN A 115 -19.23 11.02 -18.46
N HIS A 116 -19.14 11.88 -17.44
CA HIS A 116 -18.68 13.27 -17.58
C HIS A 116 -17.26 13.37 -18.14
N LEU A 117 -16.38 12.43 -17.79
CA LEU A 117 -14.99 12.42 -18.25
C LEU A 117 -14.79 11.79 -19.64
N ASP A 118 -15.86 11.49 -20.36
CA ASP A 118 -15.85 10.81 -21.67
C ASP A 118 -15.38 9.34 -21.59
N GLN A 119 -15.75 8.64 -20.50
CA GLN A 119 -15.55 7.19 -20.35
C GLN A 119 -14.07 6.72 -20.48
N PRO A 120 -13.12 7.32 -19.72
CA PRO A 120 -11.70 6.98 -19.79
C PRO A 120 -11.38 5.61 -19.16
N ILE A 121 -10.11 5.20 -19.12
CA ILE A 121 -9.70 4.12 -18.21
C ILE A 121 -10.04 4.58 -16.79
N PHE A 122 -10.86 3.80 -16.08
CA PHE A 122 -11.42 4.19 -14.81
C PHE A 122 -11.41 3.04 -13.80
N LEU A 123 -11.01 3.34 -12.57
CA LEU A 123 -10.97 2.39 -11.47
C LEU A 123 -11.87 2.83 -10.32
N PHE A 124 -12.39 1.86 -9.60
CA PHE A 124 -13.24 2.06 -8.43
C PHE A 124 -12.73 1.20 -7.29
N CYS A 125 -12.39 1.82 -6.16
CA CYS A 125 -12.09 1.09 -4.93
C CYS A 125 -13.33 1.05 -4.03
N PRO A 126 -13.92 -0.14 -3.80
CA PRO A 126 -15.06 -0.29 -2.91
C PRO A 126 -14.68 -0.04 -1.45
N THR A 127 -15.67 0.20 -0.61
CA THR A 127 -15.54 0.20 0.86
C THR A 127 -15.28 -1.19 1.41
N GLU A 128 -15.98 -2.20 0.86
CA GLU A 128 -15.69 -3.61 1.11
C GLU A 128 -14.60 -4.11 0.14
N TYR A 129 -13.35 -3.67 0.28
CA TYR A 129 -12.24 -3.96 -0.66
C TYR A 129 -11.44 -5.24 -0.36
N CYS A 130 -11.88 -6.05 0.60
CA CYS A 130 -11.28 -7.34 0.93
C CYS A 130 -12.31 -8.28 1.55
N SER A 131 -12.03 -9.59 1.54
CA SER A 131 -13.00 -10.59 2.02
C SER A 131 -13.40 -10.37 3.47
N SER A 132 -12.46 -9.96 4.33
CA SER A 132 -12.74 -9.67 5.75
C SER A 132 -13.61 -8.44 5.99
N ARG A 133 -13.78 -7.57 4.99
CA ARG A 133 -14.69 -6.41 5.05
C ARG A 133 -16.04 -6.69 4.42
N ALA A 134 -16.20 -7.79 3.67
CA ALA A 134 -17.45 -8.12 3.02
C ALA A 134 -18.48 -8.64 4.03
N VAL A 135 -19.70 -8.09 4.02
CA VAL A 135 -20.74 -8.43 5.00
C VAL A 135 -21.95 -9.08 4.29
N PRO A 136 -22.39 -10.29 4.68
CA PRO A 136 -21.79 -11.18 5.68
C PRO A 136 -20.54 -11.93 5.16
N ASN A 137 -20.36 -12.00 3.85
CA ASN A 137 -19.20 -12.56 3.14
C ASN A 137 -19.24 -12.07 1.68
N VAL A 138 -18.21 -12.42 0.89
CA VAL A 138 -18.09 -11.97 -0.52
C VAL A 138 -19.32 -12.36 -1.35
N GLN A 139 -19.73 -13.63 -1.32
CA GLN A 139 -20.82 -14.16 -2.14
C GLN A 139 -22.19 -13.53 -1.86
N HIS A 140 -22.46 -13.20 -0.59
CA HIS A 140 -23.77 -12.74 -0.12
C HIS A 140 -23.79 -11.26 0.26
N SER A 141 -22.73 -10.51 -0.06
CA SER A 141 -22.70 -9.07 0.19
C SER A 141 -23.64 -8.35 -0.77
N ASP A 142 -24.69 -7.74 -0.21
CA ASP A 142 -25.61 -6.86 -0.95
C ASP A 142 -24.88 -5.65 -1.54
N TYR A 143 -23.84 -5.17 -0.82
CA TYR A 143 -23.00 -4.05 -1.25
C TYR A 143 -22.21 -4.42 -2.52
N LEU A 144 -21.46 -5.53 -2.49
CA LEU A 144 -20.68 -6.01 -3.63
C LEU A 144 -21.58 -6.44 -4.79
N SER A 145 -22.71 -7.09 -4.50
CA SER A 145 -23.71 -7.47 -5.50
C SER A 145 -24.29 -6.25 -6.22
N THR A 146 -24.56 -5.16 -5.49
CA THR A 146 -25.02 -3.90 -6.08
C THR A 146 -23.97 -3.28 -6.98
N ILE A 147 -22.70 -3.25 -6.56
CA ILE A 147 -21.59 -2.75 -7.37
C ILE A 147 -21.42 -3.58 -8.64
N GLY A 148 -21.35 -4.90 -8.52
CA GLY A 148 -21.19 -5.79 -9.68
C GLY A 148 -22.32 -5.63 -10.69
N ALA A 149 -23.56 -5.47 -10.21
CA ALA A 149 -24.74 -5.34 -11.06
C ALA A 149 -24.95 -3.95 -11.69
N LYS A 150 -24.56 -2.86 -11.01
CA LYS A 150 -24.95 -1.49 -11.40
C LYS A 150 -23.79 -0.58 -11.78
N LEU A 151 -22.56 -0.85 -11.34
CA LEU A 151 -21.39 -0.10 -11.80
C LEU A 151 -21.18 -0.37 -13.29
N ASN A 152 -20.85 0.67 -14.06
CA ASN A 152 -20.57 0.52 -15.49
C ASN A 152 -19.53 -0.59 -15.72
N THR A 153 -19.79 -1.46 -16.69
CA THR A 153 -19.00 -2.69 -16.92
C THR A 153 -17.55 -2.42 -17.32
N ASN A 154 -17.25 -1.22 -17.83
CA ASN A 154 -15.91 -0.82 -18.25
C ASN A 154 -15.07 -0.22 -17.11
N ILE A 155 -15.66 -0.02 -15.93
CA ILE A 155 -14.94 0.45 -14.74
C ILE A 155 -14.32 -0.75 -14.03
N GLY A 156 -12.99 -0.73 -13.86
CA GLY A 156 -12.26 -1.75 -13.12
C GLY A 156 -12.52 -1.62 -11.62
N ILE A 157 -12.61 -2.75 -10.91
CA ILE A 157 -12.88 -2.77 -9.47
C ILE A 157 -11.64 -3.26 -8.74
N MET A 158 -11.19 -2.49 -7.76
CA MET A 158 -9.99 -2.78 -6.98
C MET A 158 -10.29 -3.76 -5.84
N TRP A 159 -9.32 -4.63 -5.54
CA TRP A 159 -9.44 -5.65 -4.49
C TRP A 159 -8.09 -5.98 -3.85
N THR A 160 -8.04 -6.21 -2.53
CA THR A 160 -6.78 -6.46 -1.80
C THR A 160 -6.58 -7.92 -1.37
N GLY A 161 -7.55 -8.79 -1.69
CA GLY A 161 -7.55 -10.21 -1.32
C GLY A 161 -8.38 -10.50 -0.08
N ASN A 162 -7.96 -11.46 0.75
CA ASN A 162 -8.73 -11.89 1.93
C ASN A 162 -8.74 -10.86 3.05
N ARG A 163 -7.67 -10.07 3.16
CA ARG A 163 -7.45 -9.05 4.18
C ARG A 163 -6.87 -7.82 3.51
N VAL A 164 -6.81 -6.72 4.27
CA VAL A 164 -6.11 -5.50 3.84
C VAL A 164 -4.68 -5.83 3.41
N ILE A 165 -3.97 -6.65 4.19
CA ILE A 165 -2.67 -7.23 3.86
C ILE A 165 -2.86 -8.74 3.77
N SER A 166 -2.98 -9.25 2.54
CA SER A 166 -3.20 -10.67 2.30
C SER A 166 -1.89 -11.44 2.36
N GLN A 167 -1.82 -12.49 3.20
CA GLN A 167 -0.68 -13.41 3.17
C GLN A 167 -0.60 -14.13 1.83
N SER A 168 -1.73 -14.62 1.33
CA SER A 168 -1.87 -15.24 0.01
C SER A 168 -3.16 -14.79 -0.66
N ILE A 169 -3.20 -14.86 -1.99
CA ILE A 169 -4.41 -14.67 -2.80
C ILE A 169 -4.60 -15.93 -3.65
N GLY A 170 -5.70 -16.64 -3.40
CA GLY A 170 -6.00 -17.92 -4.08
C GLY A 170 -6.84 -17.74 -5.34
N LEU A 171 -6.69 -18.66 -6.30
CA LEU A 171 -7.46 -18.65 -7.54
C LEU A 171 -8.97 -18.81 -7.31
N SER A 172 -9.38 -19.73 -6.44
CA SER A 172 -10.78 -19.96 -6.10
C SER A 172 -11.46 -18.70 -5.53
N GLN A 173 -10.72 -17.93 -4.73
CA GLN A 173 -11.21 -16.69 -4.13
C GLN A 173 -11.42 -15.60 -5.19
N ILE A 174 -10.51 -15.49 -6.15
CA ILE A 174 -10.67 -14.55 -7.27
C ILE A 174 -11.82 -14.96 -8.20
N GLN A 175 -12.02 -16.26 -8.42
CA GLN A 175 -13.15 -16.77 -9.21
C GLN A 175 -14.48 -16.45 -8.53
N GLU A 176 -14.61 -16.74 -7.23
CA GLU A 176 -15.79 -16.38 -6.43
C GLU A 176 -16.07 -14.88 -6.48
N LEU A 177 -15.05 -14.04 -6.26
CA LEU A 177 -15.19 -12.59 -6.34
C LEU A 177 -15.63 -12.14 -7.74
N THR A 178 -15.09 -12.75 -8.79
CA THR A 178 -15.41 -12.40 -10.19
C THR A 178 -16.89 -12.65 -10.50
N GLU A 179 -17.49 -13.69 -9.92
CA GLU A 179 -18.93 -13.97 -10.08
C GLU A 179 -19.79 -12.84 -9.48
N VAL A 180 -19.41 -12.34 -8.30
CA VAL A 180 -20.13 -11.26 -7.61
C VAL A 180 -19.92 -9.91 -8.31
N LEU A 181 -18.66 -9.57 -8.62
CA LEU A 181 -18.30 -8.31 -9.28
C LEU A 181 -18.67 -8.29 -10.78
N ARG A 182 -18.90 -9.46 -11.38
CA ARG A 182 -19.22 -9.67 -12.81
C ARG A 182 -18.14 -9.14 -13.75
N ARG A 183 -16.90 -9.06 -13.29
CA ARG A 183 -15.70 -8.67 -14.04
C ARG A 183 -14.44 -9.08 -13.28
N LYS A 184 -13.33 -9.19 -14.01
CA LYS A 184 -12.02 -9.47 -13.40
C LYS A 184 -11.62 -8.32 -12.48
N PRO A 185 -11.21 -8.58 -11.23
CA PRO A 185 -10.75 -7.53 -10.33
C PRO A 185 -9.36 -7.03 -10.73
N VAL A 186 -9.05 -5.83 -10.28
CA VAL A 186 -7.70 -5.24 -10.26
C VAL A 186 -7.15 -5.39 -8.85
N ILE A 187 -6.01 -6.03 -8.68
CA ILE A 187 -5.44 -6.18 -7.34
C ILE A 187 -4.78 -4.88 -6.90
N TRP A 188 -5.07 -4.43 -5.68
CA TRP A 188 -4.27 -3.48 -4.92
C TRP A 188 -3.53 -4.26 -3.84
N ASP A 189 -2.26 -4.54 -4.06
CA ASP A 189 -1.50 -5.47 -3.23
C ASP A 189 -0.68 -4.72 -2.17
N ASN A 190 -1.09 -4.87 -0.91
CA ASN A 190 -0.38 -4.30 0.25
C ASN A 190 0.67 -5.26 0.83
N LEU A 191 1.10 -6.30 0.10
CA LEU A 191 2.11 -7.27 0.57
C LEU A 191 3.36 -6.61 1.16
N HIS A 192 3.78 -5.49 0.57
CA HIS A 192 4.99 -4.74 0.98
C HIS A 192 4.67 -3.38 1.60
N ALA A 193 3.41 -3.07 1.90
CA ALA A 193 3.05 -1.83 2.57
C ALA A 193 3.59 -1.83 4.00
N ASN A 194 4.06 -0.68 4.50
CA ASN A 194 4.55 -0.52 5.88
C ASN A 194 4.01 0.74 6.59
N ASP A 195 3.08 1.46 5.98
CA ASP A 195 2.45 2.67 6.53
C ASP A 195 1.77 2.42 7.91
N TYR A 196 1.26 1.21 8.13
CA TYR A 196 0.64 0.80 9.39
C TYR A 196 1.64 0.51 10.53
N ASP A 197 2.92 0.30 10.24
CA ASP A 197 3.98 0.11 11.23
C ASP A 197 5.35 0.51 10.66
N GLN A 198 5.72 1.77 10.90
CA GLN A 198 6.97 2.38 10.41
C GLN A 198 8.25 1.71 10.95
N LYS A 199 8.15 0.79 11.94
CA LYS A 199 9.32 0.02 12.41
C LYS A 199 9.61 -1.20 11.54
N ARG A 200 8.73 -1.53 10.59
CA ARG A 200 8.86 -2.68 9.70
C ARG A 200 9.23 -2.21 8.31
N LEU A 201 10.09 -2.99 7.67
CA LEU A 201 10.49 -2.78 6.28
C LEU A 201 10.44 -4.12 5.54
N PHE A 202 9.83 -4.14 4.36
CA PHE A 202 9.60 -5.35 3.60
C PHE A 202 10.51 -5.39 2.37
N LEU A 203 11.60 -6.15 2.50
CA LEU A 203 12.59 -6.41 1.44
C LEU A 203 12.48 -7.84 0.89
N GLY A 204 11.39 -8.54 1.20
CA GLY A 204 11.09 -9.87 0.66
C GLY A 204 10.64 -9.81 -0.80
N PRO A 205 10.62 -10.96 -1.49
CA PRO A 205 10.09 -11.04 -2.86
C PRO A 205 8.57 -11.02 -2.87
N TYR A 206 7.99 -10.64 -4.02
CA TYR A 206 6.59 -10.87 -4.32
C TYR A 206 6.27 -12.38 -4.25
N SER A 207 5.39 -12.81 -3.37
CA SER A 207 5.11 -14.25 -3.15
C SER A 207 3.63 -14.50 -2.87
N ASP A 208 3.26 -15.79 -2.91
CA ASP A 208 1.94 -16.27 -2.48
C ASP A 208 0.75 -15.75 -3.31
N ARG A 209 1.06 -15.28 -4.53
CA ARG A 209 0.13 -15.02 -5.63
C ARG A 209 0.56 -15.89 -6.78
N SER A 210 -0.13 -17.01 -7.00
CA SER A 210 0.18 -17.91 -8.12
C SER A 210 0.13 -17.14 -9.45
N THR A 211 1.07 -17.41 -10.35
CA THR A 211 1.03 -16.87 -11.73
C THR A 211 -0.24 -17.29 -12.48
N GLN A 212 -0.92 -18.35 -12.03
CA GLN A 212 -2.25 -18.74 -12.54
C GLN A 212 -3.33 -17.69 -12.27
N LEU A 213 -3.10 -16.71 -11.39
CA LEU A 213 -4.01 -15.58 -11.20
C LEU A 213 -4.01 -14.62 -12.38
N ILE A 214 -2.89 -14.45 -13.09
CA ILE A 214 -2.71 -13.41 -14.12
C ILE A 214 -3.85 -13.40 -15.15
N PRO A 215 -4.29 -14.55 -15.72
CA PRO A 215 -5.39 -14.57 -16.67
C PRO A 215 -6.76 -14.20 -16.07
N HIS A 216 -6.91 -14.23 -14.75
CA HIS A 216 -8.16 -13.96 -14.03
C HIS A 216 -8.23 -12.53 -13.45
N LEU A 217 -7.16 -11.75 -13.60
CA LEU A 217 -7.08 -10.37 -13.13
C LEU A 217 -7.12 -9.40 -14.31
N ALA A 218 -7.59 -8.18 -14.05
CA ALA A 218 -7.48 -7.06 -14.98
C ALA A 218 -6.15 -6.29 -14.80
N GLY A 219 -5.48 -6.46 -13.67
CA GLY A 219 -4.19 -5.87 -13.37
C GLY A 219 -3.78 -6.07 -11.92
N VAL A 220 -2.53 -5.71 -11.60
CA VAL A 220 -2.00 -5.71 -10.22
C VAL A 220 -1.25 -4.39 -10.02
N PHE A 221 -1.66 -3.63 -9.02
CA PHE A 221 -0.93 -2.53 -8.43
C PHE A 221 -0.32 -3.03 -7.12
N THR A 222 0.94 -2.70 -6.85
CA THR A 222 1.51 -2.88 -5.51
C THR A 222 1.55 -1.54 -4.81
N ASN A 223 1.12 -1.52 -3.55
CA ASN A 223 1.34 -0.44 -2.60
C ASN A 223 2.51 -0.86 -1.69
N PRO A 224 3.74 -0.39 -1.98
CA PRO A 224 4.94 -0.90 -1.33
C PRO A 224 5.30 -0.07 -0.09
N ASN A 225 6.55 -0.13 0.37
CA ASN A 225 7.00 0.62 1.55
C ASN A 225 6.94 2.14 1.29
N CYS A 226 6.81 2.93 2.35
CA CYS A 226 6.89 4.39 2.30
C CYS A 226 8.28 4.85 1.80
N GLU A 227 9.34 4.18 2.20
CA GLU A 227 10.71 4.51 1.83
C GLU A 227 11.00 4.11 0.37
N TYR A 228 11.06 5.11 -0.53
CA TYR A 228 11.21 4.90 -1.97
C TYR A 228 12.30 3.88 -2.37
N GLU A 229 13.52 4.05 -1.85
CA GLU A 229 14.67 3.20 -2.21
C GLU A 229 14.53 1.76 -1.69
N ALA A 230 13.71 1.51 -0.66
CA ALA A 230 13.46 0.17 -0.14
C ALA A 230 12.58 -0.68 -1.06
N ASN A 231 12.00 -0.08 -2.09
CA ASN A 231 11.04 -0.73 -2.97
C ASN A 231 11.67 -1.40 -4.19
N PHE A 232 13.01 -1.43 -4.30
CA PHE A 232 13.71 -2.09 -5.41
C PHE A 232 13.30 -3.57 -5.53
N ILE A 233 13.46 -4.36 -4.46
CA ILE A 233 13.10 -5.80 -4.48
C ILE A 233 11.59 -6.01 -4.68
N PRO A 234 10.68 -5.37 -3.91
CA PRO A 234 9.24 -5.48 -4.12
C PRO A 234 8.80 -5.29 -5.58
N ILE A 235 9.25 -4.20 -6.20
CA ILE A 235 8.84 -3.81 -7.55
C ILE A 235 9.52 -4.70 -8.60
N HIS A 236 10.80 -5.03 -8.41
CA HIS A 236 11.55 -5.88 -9.33
C HIS A 236 10.99 -7.30 -9.42
N THR A 237 10.71 -7.90 -8.26
CA THR A 237 10.17 -9.26 -8.19
C THR A 237 8.73 -9.35 -8.70
N LEU A 238 7.89 -8.33 -8.48
CA LEU A 238 6.59 -8.21 -9.15
C LEU A 238 6.77 -8.11 -10.68
N GLY A 239 7.75 -7.33 -11.15
CA GLY A 239 8.10 -7.22 -12.55
C GLY A 239 8.50 -8.57 -13.18
N GLN A 240 9.22 -9.41 -12.45
CA GLN A 240 9.54 -10.78 -12.86
C GLN A 240 8.28 -11.68 -12.87
N TRP A 241 7.49 -11.65 -11.81
CA TRP A 241 6.23 -12.41 -11.70
C TRP A 241 5.27 -12.12 -12.85
N SER A 242 5.10 -10.84 -13.21
CA SER A 242 4.17 -10.40 -14.25
C SER A 242 4.47 -10.94 -15.65
N LYS A 243 5.70 -11.44 -15.88
CA LYS A 243 6.16 -12.00 -17.15
C LYS A 243 6.07 -13.53 -17.19
N CYS A 244 5.77 -14.17 -16.06
CA CYS A 244 5.70 -15.62 -15.92
C CYS A 244 4.28 -16.13 -16.17
N THR A 245 4.17 -17.41 -16.52
CA THR A 245 2.88 -18.10 -16.77
C THR A 245 2.72 -19.38 -15.96
N LYS A 246 3.77 -19.83 -15.28
CA LYS A 246 3.79 -21.02 -14.45
C LYS A 246 4.50 -20.72 -13.15
N ASP A 247 4.08 -21.36 -12.08
CA ASP A 247 4.84 -21.37 -10.83
C ASP A 247 5.84 -22.53 -10.90
N ALA A 248 6.98 -22.35 -10.25
CA ALA A 248 7.89 -23.45 -10.01
C ALA A 248 7.22 -24.47 -9.10
N ASN A 249 7.27 -25.75 -9.46
CA ASN A 249 6.83 -26.81 -8.56
C ASN A 249 7.74 -26.80 -7.32
N CYS A 250 7.19 -26.50 -6.14
CA CYS A 250 7.88 -26.71 -4.87
C CYS A 250 7.96 -28.19 -4.46
N GLU A 251 7.52 -29.14 -5.31
CA GLU A 251 7.51 -30.57 -5.00
C GLU A 251 8.81 -31.29 -5.41
N ILE A 252 9.94 -30.93 -4.80
CA ILE A 252 11.17 -31.75 -4.65
C ILE A 252 11.87 -31.15 -3.40
N GLN A 253 11.90 -31.69 -2.17
CA GLN A 253 12.07 -33.06 -1.67
C GLN A 253 11.25 -33.28 -0.38
N ALA A 254 10.21 -34.12 -0.42
CA ALA A 254 9.60 -34.68 0.79
C ALA A 254 9.58 -36.22 0.74
N ASN A 255 10.46 -36.83 -0.07
CA ASN A 255 10.65 -38.28 -0.13
C ASN A 255 12.09 -38.62 -0.53
N SER A 256 13.02 -38.49 0.41
CA SER A 256 14.05 -39.50 0.69
C SER A 256 14.86 -39.07 1.90
N ASP A 257 14.74 -39.90 2.95
CA ASP A 257 15.57 -39.98 4.15
C ASP A 257 15.34 -38.96 5.27
N ILE A 258 14.81 -39.52 6.36
CA ILE A 258 14.77 -39.01 7.72
C ILE A 258 16.10 -38.31 8.04
N LYS A 259 16.08 -36.97 8.08
CA LYS A 259 17.12 -36.17 8.72
C LYS A 259 16.46 -35.41 9.86
N LEU A 260 16.85 -35.80 11.07
CA LEU A 260 16.39 -35.26 12.34
C LEU A 260 16.37 -33.72 12.32
N GLU A 261 15.26 -33.18 12.81
CA GLU A 261 15.03 -31.77 13.07
C GLU A 261 16.12 -31.20 13.96
N SER A 262 17.03 -30.45 13.36
CA SER A 262 17.81 -29.43 14.05
C SER A 262 18.30 -28.41 13.01
N GLU A 263 17.83 -27.17 13.19
CA GLU A 263 18.30 -25.93 12.57
C GLU A 263 17.68 -25.52 11.20
N SER A 264 17.07 -24.32 11.23
CA SER A 264 16.61 -23.46 10.13
C SER A 264 15.34 -23.84 9.34
N GLU A 265 14.20 -23.24 9.70
CA GLU A 265 13.02 -23.05 8.83
C GLU A 265 13.32 -22.19 7.57
N ASN A 266 14.55 -21.71 7.41
CA ASN A 266 15.06 -21.08 6.20
C ASN A 266 15.84 -22.12 5.39
N GLY A 267 15.14 -22.82 4.48
CA GLY A 267 15.81 -23.70 3.50
C GLY A 267 16.97 -22.99 2.81
N SER A 268 18.07 -23.73 2.59
CA SER A 268 19.35 -23.20 2.13
C SER A 268 19.22 -22.48 0.77
N PHE A 269 20.09 -21.50 0.53
CA PHE A 269 20.21 -20.83 -0.78
C PHE A 269 20.73 -21.78 -1.88
N GLU A 270 21.24 -22.97 -1.50
CA GLU A 270 21.80 -23.99 -2.38
C GLU A 270 20.73 -24.80 -3.12
N ASP A 271 19.47 -24.77 -2.65
CA ASP A 271 18.36 -25.54 -3.23
C ASP A 271 17.60 -24.79 -4.35
N VAL A 272 18.06 -23.60 -4.77
CA VAL A 272 17.41 -22.82 -5.84
C VAL A 272 17.90 -23.33 -7.20
N PRO A 273 17.01 -23.80 -8.11
CA PRO A 273 17.41 -24.26 -9.43
C PRO A 273 18.18 -23.18 -10.20
N VAL A 274 19.40 -23.50 -10.64
CA VAL A 274 20.34 -22.56 -11.28
C VAL A 274 19.85 -22.12 -12.67
N GLU A 275 19.14 -23.00 -13.38
CA GLU A 275 18.51 -22.73 -14.66
C GLU A 275 17.01 -23.00 -14.58
N MET A 276 16.23 -21.94 -14.79
CA MET A 276 14.77 -21.99 -14.83
C MET A 276 14.29 -21.40 -16.16
N ASP A 277 13.23 -22.00 -16.72
CA ASP A 277 12.55 -21.42 -17.87
C ASP A 277 12.06 -19.99 -17.52
N ARG A 278 12.23 -19.05 -18.45
CA ARG A 278 11.83 -17.64 -18.30
C ARG A 278 10.35 -17.47 -18.00
N CYS A 279 9.53 -18.47 -18.32
CA CYS A 279 8.10 -18.49 -18.06
C CYS A 279 7.74 -18.97 -16.64
N VAL A 280 8.69 -19.40 -15.83
CA VAL A 280 8.47 -20.00 -14.50
C VAL A 280 8.86 -19.04 -13.39
N TYR A 281 7.93 -18.79 -12.47
CA TYR A 281 8.16 -17.95 -11.29
C TYR A 281 8.60 -18.77 -10.08
N HIS A 282 9.72 -18.39 -9.46
CA HIS A 282 10.17 -18.89 -8.16
C HIS A 282 10.65 -17.73 -7.31
N HIS A 283 9.93 -17.41 -6.24
CA HIS A 283 10.13 -16.18 -5.45
C HIS A 283 11.56 -16.04 -4.88
N ARG A 284 12.22 -17.13 -4.45
CA ARG A 284 13.63 -17.05 -3.97
C ARG A 284 14.63 -16.79 -5.09
N ASN A 285 14.36 -17.29 -6.30
CA ASN A 285 15.23 -17.01 -7.44
C ASN A 285 15.03 -15.56 -7.90
N ALA A 286 13.78 -15.11 -7.93
CA ALA A 286 13.46 -13.71 -8.21
C ALA A 286 14.12 -12.76 -7.20
N LEU A 287 14.11 -13.10 -5.91
CA LEU A 287 14.83 -12.38 -4.86
C LEU A 287 16.33 -12.31 -5.13
N ARG A 288 16.96 -13.46 -5.45
CA ARG A 288 18.40 -13.52 -5.75
C ARG A 288 18.78 -12.60 -6.90
N ILE A 289 18.02 -12.62 -8.00
CA ILE A 289 18.25 -11.76 -9.16
C ILE A 289 18.08 -10.28 -8.76
N ALA A 290 16.99 -9.95 -8.04
CA ALA A 290 16.73 -8.59 -7.59
C ALA A 290 17.85 -8.05 -6.68
N ILE A 291 18.37 -8.85 -5.75
CA ILE A 291 19.50 -8.47 -4.89
C ILE A 291 20.76 -8.23 -5.72
N GLN A 292 21.08 -9.12 -6.65
CA GLN A 292 22.28 -8.99 -7.50
C GLN A 292 22.24 -7.70 -8.33
N GLU A 293 21.08 -7.35 -8.89
CA GLU A 293 20.92 -6.09 -9.63
C GLU A 293 20.90 -4.88 -8.70
N TRP A 294 20.29 -4.99 -7.51
CA TRP A 294 20.23 -3.88 -6.56
C TRP A 294 21.60 -3.50 -5.99
N ILE A 295 22.47 -4.48 -5.75
CA ILE A 295 23.84 -4.26 -5.23
C ILE A 295 24.60 -3.24 -6.09
N ALA A 296 24.42 -3.25 -7.41
CA ALA A 296 25.09 -2.30 -8.29
C ALA A 296 24.70 -0.84 -7.97
N GLU A 297 23.45 -0.59 -7.58
CA GLU A 297 22.95 0.75 -7.23
C GLU A 297 23.59 1.32 -5.96
N PHE A 298 24.07 0.48 -5.05
CA PHE A 298 24.79 0.93 -3.83
C PHE A 298 26.17 1.51 -4.14
N TYR A 299 26.77 1.09 -5.26
CA TYR A 299 28.09 1.57 -5.68
C TYR A 299 28.00 2.77 -6.65
N MET A 300 26.80 3.15 -7.07
CA MET A 300 26.58 4.34 -7.88
C MET A 300 26.64 5.59 -7.01
N ILE A 301 27.43 6.59 -7.43
CA ILE A 301 27.45 7.90 -6.77
C ILE A 301 26.14 8.60 -7.12
N LYS A 302 25.16 8.51 -6.21
CA LYS A 302 23.93 9.30 -6.27
C LYS A 302 24.25 10.69 -5.74
N ASN A 303 24.19 11.71 -6.59
CA ASN A 303 24.19 13.10 -6.14
C ASN A 303 22.78 13.44 -5.66
N PRO A 304 22.53 13.63 -4.35
CA PRO A 304 21.23 14.07 -3.89
C PRO A 304 21.03 15.53 -4.32
N GLN A 305 20.50 15.73 -5.52
CA GLN A 305 19.95 17.01 -5.95
C GLN A 305 18.63 17.22 -5.21
N ILE A 306 18.70 17.51 -3.91
CA ILE A 306 17.53 18.03 -3.19
C ILE A 306 17.35 19.46 -3.68
N LYS A 307 16.53 19.65 -4.74
CA LYS A 307 15.95 20.96 -4.99
C LYS A 307 14.96 21.22 -3.84
N PRO A 308 15.13 22.27 -3.03
CA PRO A 308 14.36 22.48 -1.81
C PRO A 308 12.92 22.98 -2.05
N ASN A 309 12.20 22.48 -3.06
CA ASN A 309 10.82 22.88 -3.38
C ASN A 309 9.87 21.68 -3.61
N LEU A 310 10.15 20.53 -3.00
CA LEU A 310 9.20 19.41 -2.90
C LEU A 310 8.35 19.57 -1.63
N VAL A 311 7.54 20.62 -1.59
CA VAL A 311 6.45 20.73 -0.62
C VAL A 311 5.17 20.85 -1.43
N LEU A 312 4.45 19.73 -1.59
CA LEU A 312 3.01 19.81 -1.78
C LEU A 312 2.48 20.46 -0.49
N GLY A 313 1.76 21.57 -0.62
CA GLY A 313 1.53 22.54 0.45
C GLY A 313 1.22 21.94 1.82
N THR A 314 2.20 21.94 2.72
CA THR A 314 1.94 21.95 4.16
C THR A 314 1.69 23.40 4.57
N SER A 315 0.42 23.72 4.80
CA SER A 315 0.05 24.98 5.46
C SER A 315 0.74 25.04 6.83
N THR A 316 1.64 26.01 6.99
CA THR A 316 2.25 26.38 8.26
C THR A 316 1.20 26.96 9.21
N ALA A 317 0.65 26.14 10.11
CA ALA A 317 0.07 26.59 11.38
C ALA A 317 -0.14 25.39 12.33
N GLY A 318 0.73 25.28 13.33
CA GLY A 318 0.57 24.32 14.42
C GLY A 318 1.84 24.27 15.24
N ASN A 319 1.90 25.08 16.31
CA ASN A 319 2.96 25.01 17.31
C ASN A 319 3.22 23.55 17.72
N PRO A 320 4.50 23.15 17.95
CA PRO A 320 4.77 21.83 18.50
C PRO A 320 4.09 21.72 19.88
N PRO A 321 3.44 20.59 20.21
CA PRO A 321 3.06 20.35 21.59
C PRO A 321 4.34 20.34 22.44
N PRO A 322 4.31 20.87 23.67
CA PRO A 322 5.51 20.95 24.50
C PRO A 322 6.07 19.53 24.73
N ASN A 323 7.38 19.40 24.55
CA ASN A 323 8.18 18.22 24.88
C ASN A 323 7.75 17.65 26.25
N ILE A 324 7.03 16.52 26.24
CA ILE A 324 6.95 15.66 27.41
C ILE A 324 8.14 14.72 27.29
N THR A 325 9.25 15.12 27.89
CA THR A 325 10.36 14.24 28.23
C THR A 325 9.82 13.16 29.15
N ILE A 326 9.58 11.95 28.63
CA ILE A 326 9.28 10.78 29.46
C ILE A 326 10.59 10.37 30.12
N ASN A 327 10.77 10.83 31.36
CA ASN A 327 11.82 10.41 32.25
C ASN A 327 11.50 8.98 32.70
N TYR A 328 12.28 8.00 32.24
CA TYR A 328 12.27 6.65 32.82
C TYR A 328 12.99 6.70 34.17
N ASP A 329 12.29 7.18 35.21
CA ASP A 329 12.64 6.94 36.61
C ASP A 329 11.52 7.46 37.52
N SER A 330 10.44 6.68 37.65
CA SER A 330 9.57 6.69 38.84
C SER A 330 8.43 5.68 38.71
N LEU A 331 8.71 4.41 39.00
CA LEU A 331 7.68 3.42 39.35
C LEU A 331 8.19 2.50 40.47
N ILE A 332 8.57 3.10 41.60
CA ILE A 332 8.55 2.40 42.89
C ILE A 332 8.10 3.40 43.94
N THR A 333 6.84 3.29 44.40
CA THR A 333 6.45 3.79 45.71
C THR A 333 5.40 2.87 46.30
N THR A 334 5.83 2.05 47.26
CA THR A 334 4.98 1.59 48.36
C THR A 334 5.80 1.69 49.66
N THR A 335 5.50 2.72 50.43
CA THR A 335 5.60 2.88 51.91
C THR A 335 6.64 2.06 52.71
N ALA A 336 7.55 2.76 53.41
CA ALA A 336 7.57 2.83 54.89
C ALA A 336 8.76 3.66 55.46
N LYS A 337 8.41 4.69 56.23
CA LYS A 337 8.96 5.12 57.55
C LYS A 337 10.48 5.38 57.76
N THR A 338 10.75 6.68 57.91
CA THR A 338 11.52 7.39 58.98
C THR A 338 13.06 7.39 59.04
N THR A 339 13.53 8.64 59.27
CA THR A 339 14.67 9.14 60.07
C THR A 339 16.07 9.37 59.44
N THR A 340 16.38 10.68 59.34
CA THR A 340 17.63 11.41 59.69
C THR A 340 18.90 11.29 58.82
N SER A 341 19.12 12.33 57.99
CA SER A 341 20.25 13.28 57.85
C SER A 341 21.75 12.86 58.12
N PRO A 342 22.75 13.68 57.71
CA PRO A 342 23.29 13.85 56.34
C PRO A 342 24.85 13.82 56.30
N CYS A 343 25.50 13.59 55.14
CA CYS A 343 26.86 14.10 54.79
C CYS A 343 27.24 13.62 53.38
N LYS A 344 27.44 14.51 52.40
CA LYS A 344 28.64 15.31 52.05
C LYS A 344 29.53 14.64 50.98
N ASN A 345 29.60 15.36 49.85
CA ASN A 345 30.75 15.66 49.00
C ASN A 345 31.53 14.54 48.30
N GLU A 346 31.27 14.45 46.98
CA GLU A 346 32.22 14.71 45.87
C GLU A 346 33.50 13.86 45.68
N PRO A 347 34.01 13.79 44.43
CA PRO A 347 34.42 12.54 43.78
C PRO A 347 35.94 12.45 43.57
N LEU A 348 36.46 11.24 43.31
CA LEU A 348 37.82 11.05 42.80
C LEU A 348 37.88 9.95 41.72
N THR A 349 38.28 10.43 40.55
CA THR A 349 39.07 9.89 39.43
C THR A 349 39.80 8.54 39.53
N GLU A 350 39.90 7.94 38.33
CA GLU A 350 40.80 6.89 37.82
C GLU A 350 42.24 6.89 38.38
N ASN A 351 42.76 5.70 38.70
CA ASN A 351 43.85 5.02 37.96
C ASN A 351 44.54 3.90 38.77
N GLY A 352 44.98 2.88 38.02
CA GLY A 352 46.01 1.90 38.43
C GLY A 352 45.48 0.65 39.13
N LEU A 353 46.09 -0.53 39.05
CA LEU A 353 47.15 -1.16 38.25
C LEU A 353 47.33 -2.54 38.91
N MET A 354 47.73 -3.56 38.14
CA MET A 354 48.43 -4.81 38.58
C MET A 354 47.59 -5.84 39.36
N LEU A 355 47.31 -7.01 38.74
CA LEU A 355 48.12 -8.25 38.77
C LEU A 355 48.22 -8.85 40.19
N ASP A 356 47.54 -9.98 40.44
CA ASP A 356 48.22 -11.28 40.43
C ASP A 356 47.30 -12.48 40.69
N SER A 357 47.60 -13.54 39.94
CA SER A 357 47.53 -14.98 40.22
C SER A 357 46.66 -15.52 41.38
N ASN A 358 45.81 -16.50 41.08
CA ASN A 358 46.13 -17.90 41.41
C ASN A 358 45.11 -18.89 40.85
N ILE A 359 45.63 -19.78 40.01
CA ILE A 359 45.06 -21.08 39.64
C ILE A 359 45.52 -22.07 40.71
N SER A 360 44.60 -22.86 41.28
CA SER A 360 44.82 -24.28 41.59
C SER A 360 43.52 -24.95 42.04
N ASN A 361 43.22 -26.04 41.34
CA ASN A 361 42.21 -27.09 41.55
C ASN A 361 40.79 -26.85 41.07
#